data_AF-A0A0C9YPK9-F1
#
_entry.id   AF-A0A0C9YPK9-F1
#
_cell.length_a   1.000
_cell.length_b   1.000
_cell.length_c   1.000
_cell.angle_alpha   90.00
_cell.angle_beta   90.00
_cell.angle_gamma   90.00
#
_symmetry.space_group_name_H-M   'P 1'
#
loop_
_entity.id
_entity.type
_entity.pdbx_description
1 polymer ?
#
loop_
_entity_poly.entity_id
_entity_poly.type
_entity_poly.pdbx_seq_one_letter_code
_entity_poly.pdbx_strand_id
1 'polypeptide(L)'
;MLSEEFDAWKFSPDESITFYDVPWPVLHAPSRLTVEDVDWSAVEAFFDAVKSQMRLQDYKAFVEKSHRRFHPDRWRARNVWLAIRDDVERGFLEVAANTVAQAITPIWRGLKTHDVRGYQS
;
A
#
# COMPACT_ATOMS: atom_id res chain seq x y z
N MET A 1 -9.27 -8.14 -8.32
CA MET A 1 -9.38 -7.19 -7.19
C MET A 1 -8.50 -5.99 -7.52
N LEU A 2 -8.89 -4.75 -7.17
CA LEU A 2 -8.13 -3.52 -7.49
C LEU A 2 -6.63 -3.64 -7.18
N SER A 3 -6.28 -4.28 -6.07
CA SER A 3 -4.88 -4.46 -5.67
C SER A 3 -4.06 -5.38 -6.57
N GLU A 4 -4.71 -6.36 -7.22
CA GLU A 4 -4.09 -7.27 -8.19
C GLU A 4 -3.99 -6.63 -9.57
N GLU A 5 -5.01 -5.86 -9.96
CA GLU A 5 -5.04 -5.08 -11.19
C GLU A 5 -3.91 -4.04 -11.18
N PHE A 6 -3.76 -3.29 -10.09
CA PHE A 6 -2.64 -2.37 -9.90
C PHE A 6 -1.27 -3.07 -9.90
N ASP A 7 -1.18 -4.27 -9.30
CA ASP A 7 0.06 -5.06 -9.32
C ASP A 7 0.45 -5.56 -10.71
N ALA A 8 -0.54 -5.79 -11.59
CA ALA A 8 -0.35 -6.26 -12.96
C ALA A 8 -0.24 -5.13 -13.99
N TRP A 9 -0.65 -3.91 -13.65
CA TRP A 9 -0.68 -2.76 -14.54
C TRP A 9 0.69 -2.46 -15.17
N LYS A 10 0.72 -2.21 -16.48
CA LYS A 10 1.89 -1.66 -17.19
C LYS A 10 1.81 -0.13 -17.28
N PHE A 11 2.34 0.58 -16.30
CA PHE A 11 2.28 2.04 -16.29
C PHE A 11 3.11 2.65 -17.43
N SER A 12 2.50 3.62 -18.12
CA SER A 12 3.12 4.36 -19.21
C SER A 12 2.55 5.78 -19.27
N PRO A 13 3.21 6.74 -19.94
CA PRO A 13 2.67 8.09 -20.13
C PRO A 13 1.34 8.12 -20.91
N ASP A 14 1.09 7.11 -21.75
CA ASP A 14 -0.11 7.02 -22.59
C ASP A 14 -1.34 6.54 -21.80
N GLU A 15 -1.11 5.72 -20.76
CA GLU A 15 -2.14 5.16 -19.90
C GLU A 15 -2.12 5.84 -18.53
N SER A 16 -3.00 6.82 -18.36
CA SER A 16 -3.04 7.61 -17.13
C SER A 16 -3.74 6.88 -15.99
N ILE A 17 -3.17 6.96 -14.80
CA ILE A 17 -3.83 6.59 -13.54
C ILE A 17 -4.10 7.82 -12.71
N THR A 18 -5.09 7.69 -11.83
CA THR A 18 -5.53 8.70 -10.87
C THR A 18 -5.41 8.15 -9.45
N PHE A 19 -5.68 9.00 -8.47
CA PHE A 19 -5.83 8.59 -7.07
C PHE A 19 -6.68 7.32 -6.87
N TYR A 20 -7.79 7.18 -7.60
CA TYR A 20 -8.76 6.11 -7.41
C TYR A 20 -8.32 4.75 -7.96
N ASP A 21 -7.28 4.72 -8.79
CA ASP A 21 -6.72 3.49 -9.36
C ASP A 21 -5.72 2.81 -8.41
N VAL A 22 -5.31 3.51 -7.35
CA VAL A 22 -4.38 3.00 -6.36
C VAL A 22 -5.14 2.29 -5.23
N PRO A 23 -4.75 1.06 -4.85
CA PRO A 23 -5.40 0.30 -3.79
C PRO A 23 -4.96 0.75 -2.39
N TRP A 24 -5.35 1.97 -1.98
CA TRP A 24 -5.02 2.53 -0.66
C TRP A 24 -5.51 1.63 0.48
N PRO A 25 -4.64 1.22 1.42
CA PRO A 25 -5.02 0.33 2.52
C PRO A 25 -5.68 1.11 3.65
N VAL A 26 -6.89 1.61 3.42
CA VAL A 26 -7.68 2.41 4.38
C VAL A 26 -9.12 1.94 4.43
N LEU A 27 -9.82 2.17 5.55
CA LEU A 27 -11.20 1.70 5.78
C LEU A 27 -12.27 2.70 5.30
N HIS A 28 -12.07 3.29 4.12
CA HIS A 28 -12.99 4.25 3.52
C HIS A 28 -13.57 3.72 2.22
N ALA A 29 -14.84 4.04 1.96
CA ALA A 29 -15.46 3.73 0.68
C ALA A 29 -14.79 4.55 -0.44
N PRO A 30 -14.44 3.96 -1.60
CA PRO A 30 -13.75 4.67 -2.67
C PRO A 30 -14.43 5.96 -3.13
N SER A 31 -15.77 6.02 -3.07
CA SER A 31 -16.56 7.20 -3.46
C SER A 31 -16.45 8.41 -2.54
N ARG A 32 -15.84 8.24 -1.35
CA ARG A 32 -15.64 9.32 -0.36
C ARG A 32 -14.19 9.52 0.01
N LEU A 33 -13.30 8.68 -0.50
CA LEU A 33 -11.89 8.71 -0.16
C LEU A 33 -11.21 9.87 -0.89
N THR A 34 -10.50 10.71 -0.14
CA THR A 34 -9.60 11.72 -0.67
C THR A 34 -8.16 11.41 -0.29
N VAL A 35 -7.20 12.17 -0.84
CA VAL A 35 -5.78 11.97 -0.55
C VAL A 35 -5.49 12.21 0.93
N GLU A 36 -6.17 13.18 1.53
CA GLU A 36 -6.03 13.55 2.94
C GLU A 36 -6.46 12.44 3.91
N ASP A 37 -7.37 11.57 3.48
CA ASP A 37 -7.79 10.40 4.27
C ASP A 37 -6.73 9.29 4.29
N VAL A 38 -5.68 9.39 3.45
CA VAL A 38 -4.56 8.45 3.42
C VAL A 38 -3.48 8.91 4.40
N ASP A 39 -3.80 8.79 5.67
CA ASP A 39 -2.87 9.06 6.77
C ASP A 39 -2.37 7.79 7.46
N TRP A 40 -1.44 7.97 8.38
CA TRP A 40 -0.83 6.88 9.14
C TRP A 40 -1.85 6.06 9.94
N SER A 41 -2.77 6.73 10.64
CA SER A 41 -3.75 6.09 11.52
C SER A 41 -4.78 5.29 10.72
N ALA A 42 -5.20 5.80 9.56
CA ALA A 42 -6.10 5.10 8.66
C ALA A 42 -5.48 3.79 8.13
N VAL A 43 -4.17 3.82 7.83
CA VAL A 43 -3.43 2.63 7.39
C VAL A 43 -3.31 1.61 8.51
N GLU A 44 -2.92 2.02 9.72
CA GLU A 44 -2.86 1.12 10.88
C GLU A 44 -4.22 0.48 11.18
N ALA A 45 -5.28 1.29 11.21
CA ALA A 45 -6.64 0.80 11.44
C ALA A 45 -7.08 -0.25 10.42
N PHE A 46 -6.73 -0.06 9.14
CA PHE A 46 -6.98 -1.05 8.10
C PHE A 46 -6.25 -2.38 8.39
N PHE A 47 -4.96 -2.33 8.69
CA PHE A 47 -4.18 -3.54 8.96
C PHE A 47 -4.60 -4.26 10.23
N ASP A 48 -5.06 -3.55 11.26
CA ASP A 48 -5.63 -4.14 12.46
C ASP A 48 -6.97 -4.82 12.20
N ALA A 49 -7.85 -4.18 11.42
CA ALA A 49 -9.12 -4.78 11.02
C ALA A 49 -8.90 -6.06 10.21
N VAL A 50 -8.00 -6.04 9.22
CA VAL A 50 -7.68 -7.20 8.39
C VAL A 50 -7.08 -8.34 9.20
N LYS A 51 -6.24 -8.04 10.18
CA LYS A 51 -5.61 -9.05 11.06
C LYS A 51 -6.65 -9.93 11.77
N SER A 52 -7.78 -9.36 12.18
CA SER A 52 -8.87 -10.11 12.84
C SER A 52 -9.60 -11.10 11.91
N GLN A 53 -9.49 -10.90 10.60
CA GLN A 53 -10.22 -11.66 9.57
C GLN A 53 -9.36 -12.75 8.92
N MET A 54 -8.07 -12.82 9.25
CA MET A 54 -7.10 -13.68 8.57
C MET A 54 -6.35 -14.58 9.56
N ARG A 55 -5.95 -15.76 9.09
CA ARG A 55 -4.95 -16.56 9.82
C ARG A 55 -3.62 -15.81 9.80
N LEU A 56 -2.81 -16.00 10.85
CA LEU A 56 -1.54 -15.28 10.99
C LEU A 56 -0.61 -15.43 9.77
N GLN A 57 -0.54 -16.62 9.17
CA GLN A 57 0.28 -16.86 7.97
C GLN A 57 -0.21 -16.06 6.75
N ASP A 58 -1.53 -15.97 6.57
CA ASP A 58 -2.14 -15.27 5.44
C ASP A 58 -2.01 -13.75 5.64
N TYR A 59 -2.14 -13.30 6.89
CA TYR A 59 -1.87 -11.92 7.27
C TYR A 59 -0.42 -11.52 7.03
N LYS A 60 0.55 -12.39 7.37
CA LYS A 60 1.97 -12.16 7.07
C LYS A 60 2.21 -11.96 5.57
N ALA A 61 1.68 -12.87 4.75
CA ALA A 61 1.79 -12.77 3.30
C ALA A 61 1.13 -11.51 2.75
N PHE A 62 -0.03 -11.13 3.30
CA PHE A 62 -0.76 -9.92 2.93
C PHE A 62 0.04 -8.64 3.26
N VAL A 63 0.61 -8.55 4.46
CA VAL A 63 1.45 -7.41 4.87
C VAL A 63 2.71 -7.32 4.02
N GLU A 64 3.37 -8.43 3.73
CA GLU A 64 4.55 -8.45 2.86
C GLU A 64 4.21 -7.99 1.43
N LYS A 65 3.10 -8.48 0.86
CA LYS A 65 2.63 -8.06 -0.47
C LYS A 65 2.33 -6.56 -0.49
N SER A 66 1.66 -6.05 0.54
CA SER A 66 1.31 -4.64 0.66
C SER A 66 2.54 -3.74 0.86
N HIS A 67 3.47 -4.14 1.74
CA HIS A 67 4.75 -3.45 1.94
C HIS A 67 5.54 -3.38 0.63
N ARG A 68 5.63 -4.49 -0.11
CA ARG A 68 6.26 -4.51 -1.44
C ARG A 68 5.54 -3.59 -2.41
N ARG A 69 4.20 -3.62 -2.44
CA ARG A 69 3.39 -2.80 -3.35
C ARG A 69 3.70 -1.32 -3.20
N PHE A 70 3.75 -0.80 -1.98
CA PHE A 70 3.96 0.61 -1.69
C PHE A 70 5.44 1.02 -1.55
N HIS A 71 6.39 0.10 -1.76
CA HIS A 71 7.80 0.42 -1.67
C HIS A 71 8.18 1.51 -2.71
N PRO A 72 8.83 2.63 -2.30
CA PRO A 72 9.15 3.73 -3.21
C PRO A 72 9.94 3.30 -4.44
N ASP A 73 10.95 2.44 -4.26
CA ASP A 73 11.75 1.93 -5.39
C ASP A 73 10.92 1.08 -6.35
N ARG A 74 9.90 0.36 -5.86
CA ARG A 74 9.03 -0.43 -6.73
C ARG A 74 8.18 0.50 -7.60
N TRP A 75 7.65 1.58 -7.03
CA TRP A 75 6.87 2.57 -7.79
C TRP A 75 7.72 3.25 -8.86
N ARG A 76 8.95 3.65 -8.51
CA ARG A 76 9.92 4.19 -9.48
C ARG A 76 10.24 3.19 -10.58
N ALA A 77 10.61 1.97 -10.23
CA ALA A 77 10.98 0.93 -11.19
C ALA A 77 9.82 0.50 -12.11
N ARG A 78 8.57 0.69 -11.66
CA ARG A 78 7.37 0.40 -12.46
C ARG A 78 6.83 1.62 -13.20
N ASN A 79 7.50 2.77 -13.16
CA ASN A 79 7.06 4.01 -13.82
C ASN A 79 5.68 4.52 -13.36
N VAL A 80 5.27 4.24 -12.12
CA VAL A 80 3.94 4.65 -11.61
C VAL A 80 3.74 6.16 -11.73
N TRP A 81 4.77 6.94 -11.38
CA TRP A 81 4.74 8.41 -11.44
C TRP A 81 4.57 8.95 -12.87
N LEU A 82 5.05 8.23 -13.88
CA LEU A 82 4.90 8.64 -15.28
C LEU A 82 3.48 8.48 -15.80
N ALA A 83 2.68 7.62 -15.17
CA ALA A 83 1.27 7.45 -15.50
C ALA A 83 0.36 8.49 -14.82
N ILE A 84 0.87 9.34 -13.92
CA ILE A 84 0.07 10.42 -13.31
C ILE A 84 0.35 11.69 -14.11
N ARG A 85 -0.65 12.21 -14.82
CA ARG A 85 -0.49 13.33 -15.77
C ARG A 85 -0.37 14.68 -15.10
N ASP A 86 -1.14 14.91 -14.05
CA ASP A 86 -1.15 16.17 -13.32
C ASP A 86 0.01 16.19 -12.31
N ASP A 87 0.90 17.17 -12.41
CA ASP A 87 2.08 17.28 -11.55
C ASP A 87 1.72 17.60 -10.09
N VAL A 88 0.62 18.32 -9.86
CA VAL A 88 0.11 18.63 -8.53
C VAL A 88 -0.48 17.37 -7.89
N GLU A 89 -1.32 16.63 -8.63
CA GLU A 89 -1.84 15.32 -8.21
C GLU A 89 -0.68 14.36 -7.92
N ARG A 90 0.33 14.30 -8.80
CA ARG A 90 1.52 13.46 -8.59
C ARG A 90 2.20 13.75 -7.25
N GLY A 91 2.37 15.02 -6.90
CA GLY A 91 2.96 15.42 -5.62
C GLY A 91 2.15 14.93 -4.42
N PHE A 92 0.82 15.08 -4.47
CA PHE A 92 -0.06 14.59 -3.40
C PHE A 92 -0.04 13.05 -3.28
N LEU A 93 -0.08 12.34 -4.40
CA LEU A 93 0.00 10.88 -4.43
C LEU A 93 1.35 10.37 -3.94
N GLU A 94 2.44 11.08 -4.21
CA GLU A 94 3.77 10.72 -3.70
C GLU A 94 3.83 10.83 -2.18
N VAL A 95 3.27 11.89 -1.59
CA VAL A 95 3.18 12.02 -0.13
C VAL A 95 2.33 10.91 0.48
N ALA A 96 1.16 10.62 -0.10
CA ALA A 96 0.27 9.56 0.38
C ALA A 96 0.93 8.16 0.28
N ALA A 97 1.53 7.83 -0.86
CA ALA A 97 2.22 6.54 -1.06
C ALA A 97 3.39 6.36 -0.09
N ASN A 98 4.17 7.42 0.14
CA ASN A 98 5.25 7.39 1.13
C ASN A 98 4.72 7.23 2.56
N THR A 99 3.61 7.89 2.89
CA THR A 99 2.94 7.74 4.20
C THR A 99 2.52 6.29 4.42
N VAL A 100 1.87 5.67 3.43
CA VAL A 100 1.50 4.25 3.48
C VAL A 100 2.73 3.35 3.63
N ALA A 101 3.78 3.58 2.82
CA ALA A 101 5.00 2.79 2.89
C ALA A 101 5.65 2.84 4.29
N GLN A 102 5.70 4.03 4.88
CA GLN A 102 6.25 4.25 6.21
C GLN A 102 5.38 3.62 7.30
N ALA A 103 4.04 3.74 7.22
CA ALA A 103 3.10 3.14 8.17
C ALA A 103 3.14 1.61 8.15
N ILE A 104 3.30 0.99 6.96
CA ILE A 104 3.40 -0.47 6.85
C ILE A 104 4.74 -1.00 7.38
N THR A 105 5.83 -0.23 7.28
CA THR A 105 7.19 -0.64 7.66
C THR A 105 7.29 -1.24 9.07
N PRO A 106 6.81 -0.60 10.16
CA PRO A 106 6.87 -1.17 11.49
C PRO A 106 6.01 -2.44 11.64
N ILE A 107 4.84 -2.50 11.00
CA ILE A 107 3.96 -3.68 11.01
C ILE A 107 4.70 -4.89 10.39
N TRP A 108 5.29 -4.69 9.21
CA TRP A 108 6.06 -5.72 8.51
C TRP A 108 7.30 -6.17 9.29
N ARG A 109 8.06 -5.23 9.88
CA ARG A 109 9.22 -5.54 10.72
C ARG A 109 8.83 -6.38 11.94
N GLY A 110 7.75 -6.01 12.63
CA GLY A 110 7.24 -6.77 13.79
C GLY A 110 6.95 -8.23 13.45
N LEU A 111 6.34 -8.48 12.29
CA LEU A 111 6.04 -9.83 11.83
C LEU A 111 7.29 -10.67 11.54
N LYS A 112 8.36 -10.06 11.02
CA LYS A 112 9.65 -10.74 10.79
C LYS A 112 10.36 -11.10 12.09
N THR A 113 10.31 -10.22 13.09
CA THR A 113 10.92 -10.48 14.40
C THR A 113 10.25 -11.63 15.14
N HIS A 114 8.94 -11.82 14.97
CA HIS A 114 8.21 -12.97 15.53
C HIS A 114 8.56 -14.31 14.85
N ASP A 115 9.01 -14.31 13.60
CA ASP A 115 9.42 -15.53 12.89
C ASP A 115 10.71 -16.12 13.44
N VAL A 116 11.66 -15.28 13.85
CA VAL A 116 12.96 -15.71 14.41
C VAL A 116 12.81 -16.39 15.78
N ARG A 117 11.75 -16.06 16.55
CA ARG A 117 11.51 -16.63 17.88
C ARG A 117 10.72 -17.95 17.85
N GLY A 118 10.11 -18.31 16.72
CA GLY A 118 9.33 -19.56 16.58
C GLY A 118 10.16 -20.81 16.28
N TYR A 119 11.48 -20.66 16.08
CA TYR A 119 12.38 -21.76 15.68
C TYR A 119 13.26 -22.29 16.85
N GLN A 120 12.99 -21.87 18.09
CA GLN A 120 13.73 -22.32 19.28
C GLN A 120 12.83 -23.01 20.33
N SER A 121 11.88 -23.84 19.90
CA SER A 121 11.06 -24.67 20.81
C SER A 121 10.97 -26.10 20.33
#